data_AF-K1T739-F1
#
_entry.id   AF-K1T739-F1
#
_cell.length_a   1.000
_cell.length_b   1.000
_cell.length_c   1.000
_cell.angle_alpha   90.00
_cell.angle_beta   90.00
_cell.angle_gamma   90.00
#
_symmetry.space_group_name_H-M   'P 1'
#
loop_
_entity.id
_entity.type
_entity.pdbx_description
1 polymer ?
#
loop_
_entity_poly.entity_id
_entity_poly.type
_entity_poly.pdbx_seq_one_letter_code
_entity_poly.pdbx_strand_id
1 'polypeptide(L)'
;MEIVNEILRILDDIVEGIIRVMKKAPEKKNGEDGLPIPPYKIYNIGNSHPENLLDFVQILQEELIRAGVLPKDYDFEAHKELVPMQAGDVPITFADTTPLERDFGFKPSTTLRDGLRKFAEWYKEFYMDKREEA
;
A
#
# COMPACT_ATOMS: atom_id res chain seq x y z
N MET A 1 22.91 3.57 -0.29
CA MET A 1 21.95 4.32 0.54
C MET A 1 21.01 5.20 -0.29
N GLU A 2 21.20 5.29 -1.62
CA GLU A 2 20.30 5.99 -2.55
C GLU A 2 19.28 5.08 -3.27
N ILE A 3 19.44 3.76 -3.25
CA ILE A 3 18.53 2.83 -3.96
C ILE A 3 17.23 2.54 -3.17
N VAL A 4 17.10 3.02 -1.93
CA VAL A 4 15.90 2.77 -1.08
C VAL A 4 14.88 3.92 -1.17
N ASN A 5 15.24 5.05 -1.79
CA ASN A 5 14.41 6.27 -1.77
C ASN A 5 13.28 6.31 -2.83
N GLU A 6 13.17 5.32 -3.70
CA GLU A 6 12.12 5.27 -4.74
C GLU A 6 11.20 4.05 -4.60
N ILE A 7 10.96 3.64 -3.36
CA ILE A 7 10.03 2.56 -3.09
C ILE A 7 8.63 3.15 -2.90
N LEU A 8 7.78 2.93 -3.91
CA LEU A 8 6.31 2.93 -3.89
C LEU A 8 5.67 3.82 -2.82
N ARG A 9 5.04 4.93 -3.20
CA ARG A 9 4.40 5.90 -2.28
C ARG A 9 3.40 5.29 -1.27
N ILE A 10 2.88 4.08 -1.53
CA ILE A 10 2.10 3.28 -0.57
C ILE A 10 2.95 2.90 0.67
N LEU A 11 4.21 2.52 0.46
CA LEU A 11 5.18 2.26 1.52
C LEU A 11 5.62 3.54 2.22
N ASP A 12 5.73 4.67 1.51
CA ASP A 12 5.97 5.97 2.15
C ASP A 12 4.85 6.32 3.15
N ASP A 13 3.58 6.13 2.75
CA ASP A 13 2.44 6.37 3.64
C ASP A 13 2.46 5.43 4.87
N ILE A 14 2.90 4.17 4.70
CA ILE A 14 3.07 3.24 5.82
C ILE A 14 4.20 3.69 6.76
N VAL A 15 5.36 4.04 6.20
CA VAL A 15 6.53 4.51 6.96
C VAL A 15 6.21 5.79 7.72
N GLU A 16 5.54 6.75 7.09
CA GLU A 16 5.09 7.99 7.73
C GLU A 16 4.10 7.68 8.87
N GLY A 17 3.17 6.74 8.66
CA GLY A 17 2.27 6.26 9.71
C GLY A 17 3.03 5.71 10.92
N ILE A 18 4.05 4.89 10.71
CA ILE A 18 4.91 4.34 11.78
C ILE A 18 5.67 5.47 12.50
N ILE A 19 6.32 6.37 11.75
CA ILE A 19 7.07 7.50 12.31
C ILE A 19 6.18 8.37 13.19
N ARG A 20 4.92 8.60 12.80
CA ARG A 20 3.95 9.34 13.62
C ARG A 20 3.58 8.61 14.90
N VAL A 21 3.27 7.32 14.81
CA VAL A 21 2.93 6.51 15.99
C VAL A 21 4.07 6.52 17.02
N MET A 22 5.32 6.48 16.56
CA MET A 22 6.50 6.55 17.44
C MET A 22 6.61 7.87 18.23
N LYS A 23 5.92 8.95 17.83
CA LYS A 23 5.99 10.26 18.52
C LYS A 23 5.13 10.35 19.77
N LYS A 24 4.22 9.40 20.02
CA LYS A 24 3.29 9.44 21.16
C LYS A 24 3.16 8.07 21.81
N ALA A 25 3.63 7.97 23.05
CA ALA A 25 3.40 6.78 23.86
C ALA A 25 1.90 6.63 24.20
N PRO A 26 1.39 5.38 24.29
CA PRO A 26 0.03 5.14 24.74
C PRO A 26 -0.18 5.60 26.19
N GLU A 27 -1.42 5.99 26.51
CA GLU A 27 -1.79 6.47 27.84
C GLU A 27 -1.66 5.37 28.89
N LYS A 28 -1.09 5.72 30.05
CA LYS A 28 -1.03 4.83 31.21
C LYS A 28 -2.39 4.78 31.89
N LYS A 29 -2.81 3.58 32.29
CA LYS A 29 -4.07 3.35 33.02
C LYS A 29 -3.84 2.34 34.15
N ASN A 30 -4.60 2.46 35.22
CA ASN A 30 -4.67 1.45 36.27
C ASN A 30 -5.90 0.56 36.04
N GLY A 31 -5.79 -0.71 36.43
CA GLY A 31 -6.89 -1.65 36.49
C GLY A 31 -7.84 -1.35 37.64
N GLU A 32 -8.94 -2.09 37.70
CA GLU A 32 -9.94 -1.99 38.78
C GLU A 32 -9.35 -2.36 40.15
N ASP A 33 -8.29 -3.16 40.17
CA ASP A 33 -7.50 -3.53 41.34
C ASP A 33 -6.49 -2.45 41.77
N GLY A 34 -6.41 -1.33 41.05
CA GLY A 34 -5.48 -0.23 41.29
C GLY A 34 -4.07 -0.46 40.77
N LEU A 35 -3.76 -1.60 40.16
CA LEU A 35 -2.44 -1.91 39.62
C LEU A 35 -2.26 -1.35 38.19
N PRO A 36 -1.04 -0.98 37.78
CA PRO A 36 -0.80 -0.42 36.45
C PRO A 36 -0.95 -1.48 35.35
N ILE A 37 -1.70 -1.13 34.29
CA ILE A 37 -1.80 -1.95 33.07
C ILE A 37 -0.68 -1.54 32.11
N PRO A 38 0.06 -2.49 31.50
CA PRO A 38 1.02 -2.18 30.44
C PRO A 38 0.35 -1.39 29.31
N PRO A 39 0.78 -0.15 29.02
CA PRO A 39 0.07 0.71 28.09
C PRO A 39 0.30 0.23 26.65
N TYR A 40 -0.78 0.08 25.89
CA TYR A 40 -0.74 -0.25 24.46
C TYR A 40 -1.87 0.46 23.71
N LYS A 41 -1.69 0.59 22.40
CA LYS A 41 -2.75 1.04 21.49
C LYS A 41 -2.52 0.43 20.11
N ILE A 42 -3.60 0.04 19.45
CA ILE A 42 -3.58 -0.64 18.15
C ILE A 42 -4.11 0.34 17.10
N TYR A 43 -3.41 0.42 15.98
CA TYR A 43 -3.77 1.26 14.84
C TYR A 43 -3.69 0.43 13.56
N ASN A 44 -4.71 0.55 12.71
CA ASN A 44 -4.60 0.09 11.33
C ASN A 44 -3.92 1.19 10.50
N ILE A 45 -3.03 0.81 9.59
CA ILE A 45 -2.43 1.68 8.59
C ILE A 45 -2.75 1.09 7.23
N GLY A 46 -3.37 1.87 6.35
CA GLY A 46 -3.75 1.43 5.01
C GLY A 46 -4.74 2.37 4.34
N ASN A 47 -5.18 2.02 3.13
CA ASN A 47 -6.23 2.76 2.45
C ASN A 47 -7.58 2.49 3.13
N SER A 48 -8.33 3.55 3.41
CA SER A 48 -9.68 3.47 3.99
C SER A 48 -10.78 3.29 2.96
N HIS A 49 -10.44 3.20 1.67
CA HIS A 49 -11.38 3.04 0.57
C HIS A 49 -11.08 1.74 -0.17
N PRO A 50 -12.09 0.87 -0.38
CA PRO A 50 -11.93 -0.32 -1.20
C PRO A 50 -11.75 0.10 -2.67
N GLU A 51 -10.82 -0.54 -3.35
CA GLU A 51 -10.56 -0.39 -4.79
C GLU A 51 -11.11 -1.60 -5.54
N ASN A 52 -11.64 -1.41 -6.74
CA ASN A 52 -12.12 -2.52 -7.56
C ASN A 52 -10.94 -3.30 -8.16
N LEU A 53 -11.00 -4.63 -8.15
CA LEU A 53 -9.94 -5.48 -8.69
C LEU A 53 -9.72 -5.27 -10.20
N LEU A 54 -10.79 -5.11 -10.98
CA LEU A 54 -10.66 -4.90 -12.42
C LEU A 54 -10.05 -3.52 -12.72
N ASP A 55 -10.42 -2.49 -11.96
CA ASP A 55 -9.79 -1.17 -12.06
C ASP A 55 -8.31 -1.24 -11.69
N PHE A 56 -7.94 -1.98 -10.63
CA PHE A 56 -6.54 -2.22 -10.27
C PHE A 56 -5.76 -2.84 -11.42
N VAL A 57 -6.27 -3.93 -12.00
CA VAL A 57 -5.57 -4.66 -13.05
C VAL A 57 -5.45 -3.79 -14.31
N GLN A 58 -6.52 -3.08 -14.67
CA GLN A 58 -6.51 -2.14 -15.80
C GLN A 58 -5.46 -1.04 -15.60
N ILE A 59 -5.47 -0.36 -14.45
CA ILE A 59 -4.53 0.72 -14.16
C ILE A 59 -3.09 0.17 -14.17
N LEU A 60 -2.84 -0.97 -13.54
CA LEU A 60 -1.51 -1.57 -13.50
C LEU A 60 -0.98 -1.80 -14.92
N GLN A 61 -1.80 -2.37 -15.79
CA GLN A 61 -1.39 -2.63 -17.17
C GLN A 61 -1.12 -1.35 -17.96
N GLU A 62 -1.99 -0.35 -17.85
CA GLU A 62 -1.78 0.96 -18.48
C GLU A 62 -0.45 1.58 -18.05
N GLU A 63 -0.14 1.53 -16.75
CA GLU A 63 1.09 2.09 -16.21
C GLU A 63 2.33 1.23 -16.58
N LEU A 64 2.20 -0.10 -16.74
CA LEU A 64 3.26 -0.97 -17.25
C LEU A 64 3.57 -0.72 -18.73
N ILE A 65 2.56 -0.50 -19.57
CA ILE A 65 2.73 -0.08 -20.97
C ILE A 65 3.39 1.31 -21.01
N ARG A 66 2.92 2.25 -20.19
CA ARG A 66 3.48 3.62 -20.09
C ARG A 66 4.97 3.58 -19.73
N ALA A 67 5.34 2.77 -18.75
CA ALA A 67 6.74 2.61 -18.34
C ALA A 67 7.60 1.93 -19.41
N GLY A 68 6.98 1.18 -20.34
CA GLY A 68 7.67 0.39 -21.36
C GLY A 68 8.10 -1.00 -20.86
N VAL A 69 7.45 -1.50 -19.80
CA VAL A 69 7.61 -2.88 -19.33
C VAL A 69 6.85 -3.85 -20.24
N LEU A 70 5.64 -3.46 -20.65
CA LEU A 70 4.83 -4.19 -21.61
C LEU A 70 4.83 -3.49 -22.98
N PRO A 71 4.70 -4.26 -24.07
CA PRO A 71 4.61 -3.68 -25.41
C PRO A 71 3.28 -2.91 -25.58
N LYS A 72 3.27 -1.93 -26.48
CA LYS A 72 2.11 -1.03 -26.69
C LYS A 72 0.86 -1.76 -27.20
N ASP A 73 1.06 -2.90 -27.84
CA ASP A 73 0.03 -3.78 -28.41
C ASP A 73 -0.27 -4.99 -27.51
N TYR A 74 0.10 -4.94 -26.23
CA TYR A 74 -0.22 -6.00 -25.28
C TYR A 74 -1.74 -6.23 -25.19
N ASP A 75 -2.19 -7.41 -25.60
CA ASP A 75 -3.60 -7.80 -25.56
C ASP A 75 -3.99 -8.23 -24.14
N PHE A 76 -4.76 -7.40 -23.45
CA PHE A 76 -5.21 -7.71 -22.10
C PHE A 76 -6.19 -8.88 -22.05
N GLU A 77 -7.16 -8.88 -22.94
CA GLU A 77 -8.29 -9.80 -22.88
C GLU A 77 -7.80 -11.22 -23.16
N ALA A 78 -6.81 -11.38 -24.05
CA ALA A 78 -6.17 -12.66 -24.30
C ALA A 78 -5.41 -13.23 -23.08
N HIS A 79 -5.01 -12.37 -22.13
CA HIS A 79 -4.23 -12.77 -20.95
C HIS A 79 -5.03 -12.67 -19.64
N LYS A 80 -6.33 -12.38 -19.70
CA LYS A 80 -7.21 -12.30 -18.53
C LYS A 80 -7.99 -13.61 -18.36
N GLU A 81 -7.82 -14.24 -17.20
CA GLU A 81 -8.61 -15.39 -16.79
C GLU A 81 -9.43 -15.03 -15.54
N LEU A 82 -10.75 -15.08 -15.66
CA LEU A 82 -11.66 -14.88 -14.52
C LEU A 82 -11.94 -16.23 -13.86
N VAL A 83 -11.50 -16.36 -12.62
CA VAL A 83 -11.76 -17.53 -11.77
C VAL A 83 -12.85 -17.21 -10.74
N PRO A 84 -13.60 -18.22 -10.25
CA PRO A 84 -14.49 -18.04 -9.12
C PRO A 84 -13.75 -17.55 -7.87
N MET A 85 -14.47 -16.94 -6.92
CA MET A 85 -13.90 -16.61 -5.61
C MET A 85 -13.30 -17.85 -4.95
N GLN A 86 -12.08 -17.70 -4.44
CA GLN A 86 -11.37 -18.75 -3.75
C GLN A 86 -11.82 -18.83 -2.29
N ALA A 87 -11.66 -20.01 -1.69
CA ALA A 87 -11.94 -20.20 -0.27
C ALA A 87 -10.99 -19.33 0.56
N GLY A 88 -11.53 -18.30 1.22
CA GLY A 88 -10.75 -17.32 1.99
C GLY A 88 -10.81 -15.90 1.42
N ASP A 89 -11.32 -15.71 0.20
CA ASP A 89 -11.53 -14.38 -0.35
C ASP A 89 -12.59 -13.61 0.44
N VAL A 90 -12.26 -12.38 0.82
CA VAL A 90 -13.20 -11.43 1.41
C VAL A 90 -13.74 -10.52 0.29
N PRO A 91 -15.07 -10.42 0.10
CA PRO A 91 -15.63 -9.63 -1.00
C PRO A 91 -15.22 -8.16 -0.98
N ILE A 92 -15.11 -7.58 0.22
CA ILE A 92 -14.73 -6.19 0.45
C ILE A 92 -13.96 -6.14 1.76
N THR A 93 -12.79 -5.50 1.76
CA THR A 93 -11.99 -5.23 2.95
C THR A 93 -11.29 -3.89 2.81
N PHE A 94 -11.19 -3.13 3.90
CA PHE A 94 -10.49 -1.85 3.96
C PHE A 94 -10.04 -1.58 5.40
N ALA A 95 -9.03 -0.72 5.56
CA ALA A 95 -8.51 -0.38 6.88
C ALA A 95 -9.36 0.73 7.52
N ASP A 96 -9.94 0.46 8.69
CA ASP A 96 -10.45 1.55 9.54
C ASP A 96 -9.28 2.30 10.16
N THR A 97 -8.99 3.47 9.60
CA THR A 97 -7.89 4.36 10.01
C THR A 97 -8.34 5.50 10.92
N THR A 98 -9.62 5.55 11.30
CA THR A 98 -10.18 6.60 12.16
C THR A 98 -9.38 6.84 13.45
N PRO A 99 -8.90 5.79 14.17
CA PRO A 99 -8.09 6.00 15.37
C PRO A 99 -6.74 6.66 15.10
N LEU A 100 -6.10 6.34 13.97
CA LEU A 100 -4.80 6.89 13.57
C LEU A 100 -4.96 8.35 13.14
N GLU A 101 -5.99 8.64 12.34
CA GLU A 101 -6.30 9.99 11.88
C GLU A 101 -6.62 10.92 13.06
N ARG A 102 -7.48 10.48 13.99
CA ARG A 102 -7.83 11.27 15.18
C ARG A 102 -6.61 11.62 16.03
N ASP A 103 -5.71 10.65 16.23
CA ASP A 103 -4.62 10.80 17.20
C ASP A 103 -3.38 11.48 16.61
N PHE A 104 -3.17 11.37 15.29
CA PHE A 104 -1.95 11.81 14.60
C PHE A 104 -2.19 12.68 13.37
N GLY A 105 -3.45 13.00 13.05
CA GLY A 105 -3.81 13.85 11.90
C GLY A 105 -3.28 13.30 10.58
N PHE A 106 -3.24 11.96 10.45
CA PHE A 106 -2.64 11.29 9.30
C PHE A 106 -3.62 10.35 8.63
N LYS A 107 -3.67 10.46 7.31
CA LYS A 107 -4.36 9.55 6.41
C LYS A 107 -3.49 9.38 5.16
N PRO A 108 -3.26 8.14 4.70
CA PRO A 108 -2.62 7.91 3.40
C PRO A 108 -3.33 8.69 2.30
N SER A 109 -2.55 9.32 1.43
CA SER A 109 -3.07 10.21 0.37
C SER A 109 -2.70 9.74 -1.04
N THR A 110 -1.92 8.67 -1.13
CA THR A 110 -1.54 8.06 -2.41
C THR A 110 -2.76 7.46 -3.09
N THR A 111 -3.02 7.90 -4.32
CA THR A 111 -4.05 7.29 -5.17
C THR A 111 -3.56 5.94 -5.69
N LEU A 112 -4.48 5.03 -6.02
CA LEU A 112 -4.14 3.74 -6.61
C LEU A 112 -3.25 3.89 -7.86
N ARG A 113 -3.61 4.81 -8.75
CA ARG A 113 -2.84 5.07 -9.97
C ARG A 113 -1.44 5.61 -9.69
N ASP A 114 -1.27 6.52 -8.73
CA ASP A 114 0.06 7.01 -8.35
C ASP A 114 0.95 5.88 -7.79
N GLY A 115 0.37 4.98 -6.99
CA GLY A 115 1.07 3.81 -6.47
C GLY A 115 1.53 2.87 -7.58
N LEU A 116 0.62 2.51 -8.50
CA LEU A 116 0.90 1.59 -9.61
C LEU A 116 1.84 2.21 -10.66
N ARG A 117 1.76 3.53 -10.87
CA ARG A 117 2.69 4.28 -11.72
C ARG A 117 4.13 4.11 -11.27
N LYS A 118 4.39 4.40 -9.99
CA LYS A 118 5.72 4.27 -9.39
C LYS A 118 6.18 2.82 -9.36
N PHE A 119 5.26 1.87 -9.16
CA PHE A 119 5.57 0.46 -9.24
C PHE A 119 6.10 0.06 -10.62
N ALA A 120 5.41 0.47 -11.67
CA ALA A 120 5.84 0.17 -13.03
C ALA A 120 7.21 0.79 -13.37
N GLU A 121 7.48 2.01 -12.89
CA GLU A 121 8.78 2.68 -13.04
C GLU A 121 9.89 1.92 -12.32
N TRP A 122 9.69 1.64 -11.03
CA TRP A 122 10.64 0.86 -10.23
C TRP A 122 10.90 -0.53 -10.82
N TYR A 123 9.84 -1.22 -11.27
CA TYR A 123 9.96 -2.57 -11.83
C TYR A 123 10.86 -2.57 -13.08
N LYS A 124 10.66 -1.60 -13.97
CA LYS A 124 11.49 -1.43 -15.17
C LYS A 124 12.95 -1.18 -14.78
N GLU A 125 13.20 -0.18 -13.94
CA GLU A 125 14.56 0.17 -13.55
C GLU A 125 15.28 -1.01 -12.92
N PHE A 126 14.60 -1.70 -11.99
CA PHE A 126 15.20 -2.77 -11.21
C PHE A 126 15.46 -4.04 -12.05
N TYR A 127 14.53 -4.45 -12.90
CA TYR A 127 14.60 -5.74 -13.62
C TYR A 127 15.07 -5.64 -15.07
N MET A 128 14.85 -4.51 -15.73
CA MET A 128 15.11 -4.36 -17.17
C MET A 128 16.37 -3.54 -17.42
N ASP A 129 16.51 -2.38 -16.77
CA ASP A 129 17.62 -1.46 -17.05
C ASP A 129 18.93 -1.93 -16.38
N LYS A 130 18.87 -2.55 -15.19
CA LYS A 130 20.05 -3.11 -14.49
C LYS A 130 20.64 -4.38 -15.11
N ARG A 131 20.04 -4.95 -16.15
CA ARG A 131 20.61 -6.11 -16.87
C ARG A 131 21.56 -5.71 -18.01
N GLU A 132 21.60 -4.45 -18.42
CA GLU A 132 22.48 -4.00 -19.50
C GLU A 132 23.91 -3.68 -19.02
N GLU A 133 24.15 -3.64 -17.71
CA GLU A 133 25.47 -3.31 -17.11
C GLU A 133 26.29 -4.53 -16.65
N ALA A 134 25.84 -5.77 -16.91
CA ALA A 134 26.48 -7.01 -16.47
C ALA A 134 27.00 -7.89 -17.63
#